data_AF-A0A6G1Z247-F1
#
_entry.id   AF-A0A6G1Z247-F1
#
_cell.length_a   1.000
_cell.length_b   1.000
_cell.length_c   1.000
_cell.angle_alpha   90.00
_cell.angle_beta   90.00
_cell.angle_gamma   90.00
#
_symmetry.space_group_name_H-M   'P 1'
#
loop_
_entity.id
_entity.type
_entity.pdbx_description
1 polymer ?
#
loop_
_entity_poly.entity_id
_entity_poly.type
_entity_poly.pdbx_seq_one_letter_code
_entity_poly.pdbx_strand_id
1 'polypeptide(L)'
;MNDLEPTATVEEALRGNGISVESLSIDDHVSMTYLTAFPDVEPDHGEVGRAVTAFLELANDEALEPTTVDATILRSEGDVQATWRLEADWIRAYNRYEIDDVELSERVLDSIYEEGTA
;
A
#
# COMPACT_ATOMS: atom_id res chain seq x y z
N MET A 1 7.61 -23.47 11.13
CA MET A 1 6.92 -22.37 10.44
C MET A 1 7.92 -21.25 10.38
N ASN A 2 8.12 -20.62 9.23
CA ASN A 2 9.19 -19.64 9.06
C ASN A 2 8.79 -18.41 9.91
N ASP A 3 9.42 -18.23 11.07
CA ASP A 3 9.35 -17.03 11.91
C ASP A 3 10.06 -15.88 11.20
N LEU A 4 9.51 -15.43 10.08
CA LEU A 4 9.88 -14.13 9.53
C LEU A 4 9.17 -13.08 10.39
N GLU A 5 9.91 -12.03 10.75
CA GLU A 5 9.28 -10.86 11.36
C GLU A 5 8.18 -10.37 10.41
N PRO A 6 7.01 -9.94 10.92
CA PRO A 6 5.86 -9.56 10.08
C PRO A 6 6.23 -8.57 8.97
N THR A 7 7.17 -7.66 9.26
CA THR A 7 7.77 -6.74 8.28
C THR A 7 8.36 -7.46 7.07
N ALA A 8 9.14 -8.53 7.26
CA ALA A 8 9.78 -9.25 6.16
C ALA A 8 8.75 -9.95 5.26
N THR A 9 7.70 -10.54 5.85
CA THR A 9 6.60 -11.15 5.10
C THR A 9 5.86 -10.12 4.24
N VAL A 10 5.57 -8.95 4.81
CA VAL A 10 4.91 -7.86 4.07
C VAL A 10 5.81 -7.35 2.94
N GLU A 11 7.10 -7.16 3.20
CA GLU A 11 8.08 -6.71 2.22
C GLU A 11 8.24 -7.70 1.05
N GLU A 12 8.24 -9.01 1.34
CA GLU A 12 8.26 -10.06 0.32
C GLU A 12 7.00 -10.05 -0.54
N ALA A 13 5.82 -9.90 0.06
CA ALA A 13 4.54 -9.84 -0.68
C ALA A 13 4.46 -8.62 -1.61
N LEU A 14 4.91 -7.45 -1.14
CA LEU A 14 4.99 -6.23 -1.93
C LEU A 14 5.94 -6.39 -3.13
N ARG A 15 7.14 -6.94 -2.90
CA ARG A 15 8.09 -7.21 -3.98
C ARG A 15 7.58 -8.26 -4.96
N GLY A 16 6.86 -9.27 -4.48
CA GLY A 16 6.17 -10.27 -5.31
C GLY A 16 5.14 -9.62 -6.26
N ASN A 17 4.52 -8.53 -5.82
CA ASN A 17 3.60 -7.70 -6.61
C ASN A 17 4.30 -6.60 -7.44
N GLY A 18 5.63 -6.63 -7.51
CA GLY A 18 6.41 -5.70 -8.33
C GLY A 18 6.61 -4.31 -7.71
N ILE A 19 6.44 -4.18 -6.40
CA ILE A 19 6.66 -2.92 -5.67
C ILE A 19 8.12 -2.83 -5.21
N SER A 20 8.81 -1.76 -5.61
CA SER A 20 10.19 -1.48 -5.21
C SER A 20 10.24 -0.81 -3.83
N VAL A 21 10.09 -1.61 -2.77
CA VAL A 21 10.09 -1.14 -1.37
C VAL A 21 11.46 -0.60 -0.96
N GLU A 22 11.47 0.66 -0.53
CA GLU A 22 12.64 1.39 0.01
C GLU A 22 12.69 1.32 1.54
N SER A 23 11.54 1.48 2.19
CA SER A 23 11.42 1.36 3.64
C SER A 23 10.05 0.86 4.04
N LEU A 24 9.99 0.04 5.08
CA LEU A 24 8.76 -0.51 5.63
C LEU A 24 8.87 -0.62 7.15
N SER A 25 7.83 -0.18 7.84
CA SER A 25 7.69 -0.29 9.30
C SER A 25 6.26 -0.67 9.66
N ILE A 26 6.13 -1.49 10.69
CA ILE A 26 4.84 -1.98 11.20
C ILE A 26 4.82 -1.74 12.71
N ASP A 27 4.04 -0.74 13.12
CA ASP A 27 3.73 -0.44 14.52
C ASP A 27 2.20 -0.53 14.72
N ASP A 28 1.53 0.56 15.12
CA ASP A 28 0.07 0.65 15.16
C ASP A 28 -0.57 0.66 13.75
N HIS A 29 0.23 1.03 12.74
CA HIS A 29 -0.12 1.07 11.33
C HIS A 29 1.12 0.70 10.50
N VAL A 30 0.91 0.40 9.22
CA VAL A 30 2.00 0.18 8.27
C VAL A 30 2.40 1.53 7.69
N SER A 31 3.68 1.86 7.78
CA SER A 31 4.31 2.97 7.06
C SER A 31 5.23 2.40 6.00
N MET A 32 4.98 2.73 4.73
CA MET A 32 5.76 2.25 3.60
C MET A 32 6.25 3.38 2.69
N THR A 33 7.46 3.24 2.17
CA THR A 33 7.97 4.05 1.06
C THR A 33 8.44 3.14 -0.05
N TYR A 34 8.08 3.46 -1.29
CA TYR A 34 8.55 2.71 -2.46
C TYR A 34 8.92 3.65 -3.62
N LEU A 35 9.88 3.22 -4.42
CA LEU A 35 10.27 3.91 -5.66
C LEU A 35 9.33 3.49 -6.78
N THR A 36 8.70 4.44 -7.48
CA THR A 36 7.83 4.12 -8.61
C THR A 36 8.64 3.65 -9.82
N ALA A 37 8.12 2.65 -10.53
CA ALA A 37 8.62 2.31 -11.87
C ALA A 37 8.10 3.27 -12.97
N PHE A 38 7.17 4.16 -12.64
CA PHE A 38 6.45 5.03 -13.56
C PHE A 38 6.47 6.51 -13.09
N PRO A 39 7.65 7.14 -13.02
CA PRO A 39 7.74 8.54 -12.58
C PRO A 39 7.06 9.49 -13.58
N ASP A 40 6.04 10.21 -13.11
CA ASP A 40 5.28 11.22 -13.88
C ASP A 40 4.67 12.28 -12.94
N VAL A 41 3.83 13.18 -13.46
CA VAL A 41 3.06 14.16 -12.70
C VAL A 41 2.17 13.43 -11.69
N GLU A 42 1.33 12.51 -12.17
CA GLU A 42 0.43 11.70 -11.35
C GLU A 42 1.03 10.30 -11.09
N PRO A 43 0.75 9.67 -9.94
CA PRO A 43 1.20 8.31 -9.67
C PRO A 43 0.49 7.28 -10.56
N ASP A 44 1.16 6.18 -10.90
CA ASP A 44 0.54 5.09 -11.65
C ASP A 44 -0.49 4.34 -10.78
N HIS A 45 -1.77 4.49 -11.11
CA HIS A 45 -2.86 3.86 -10.38
C HIS A 45 -2.76 2.32 -10.40
N GLY A 46 -2.16 1.75 -11.46
CA GLY A 46 -1.92 0.32 -11.55
C GLY A 46 -0.91 -0.18 -10.52
N GLU A 47 0.14 0.60 -10.26
CA GLU A 47 1.16 0.33 -9.24
C GLU A 47 0.58 0.46 -7.83
N VAL A 48 -0.21 1.51 -7.57
CA VAL A 48 -0.97 1.64 -6.32
C VAL A 48 -1.88 0.44 -6.12
N GLY A 49 -2.63 0.04 -7.16
CA GLY A 49 -3.49 -1.13 -7.13
C GLY A 49 -2.75 -2.42 -6.79
N ARG A 50 -1.58 -2.68 -7.38
CA ARG A 50 -0.74 -3.85 -7.04
C ARG A 50 -0.26 -3.83 -5.59
N ALA A 51 0.10 -2.66 -5.07
CA ALA A 51 0.46 -2.52 -3.65
C ALA A 51 -0.74 -2.83 -2.74
N VAL A 52 -1.93 -2.30 -3.05
CA VAL A 52 -3.18 -2.60 -2.32
C VAL A 52 -3.50 -4.09 -2.37
N THR A 53 -3.41 -4.73 -3.54
CA THR A 53 -3.63 -6.17 -3.69
C THR A 53 -2.74 -6.97 -2.74
N ALA A 54 -1.46 -6.63 -2.61
CA ALA A 54 -0.57 -7.32 -1.67
C ALA A 54 -1.08 -7.26 -0.22
N PHE A 55 -1.57 -6.11 0.23
CA PHE A 55 -2.14 -5.97 1.58
C PHE A 55 -3.46 -6.73 1.76
N LEU A 56 -4.31 -6.77 0.73
CA LEU A 56 -5.55 -7.56 0.76
C LEU A 56 -5.27 -9.05 0.84
N GLU A 57 -4.30 -9.55 0.07
CA GLU A 57 -3.87 -10.95 0.10
C GLU A 57 -3.32 -11.33 1.48
N LEU A 58 -2.43 -10.51 2.04
CA LEU A 58 -1.89 -10.71 3.39
C LEU A 58 -2.97 -10.73 4.46
N ALA A 59 -3.97 -9.86 4.36
CA ALA A 59 -5.10 -9.82 5.29
C ALA A 59 -6.04 -11.01 5.12
N ASN A 60 -6.27 -11.46 3.88
CA ASN A 60 -7.08 -12.63 3.57
C ASN A 60 -6.44 -13.94 4.06
N ASP A 61 -5.11 -14.05 3.95
CA ASP A 61 -4.34 -15.22 4.37
C ASP A 61 -4.00 -15.22 5.87
N GLU A 62 -4.56 -14.27 6.63
CA GLU A 62 -4.31 -14.08 8.07
C GLU A 62 -2.82 -13.88 8.41
N ALA A 63 -2.01 -13.48 7.42
CA ALA A 63 -0.58 -13.20 7.57
C ALA A 63 -0.33 -11.80 8.16
N LEU A 64 -1.30 -10.89 8.01
CA LEU A 64 -1.31 -9.56 8.61
C LEU A 64 -2.74 -9.22 9.07
N GLU A 65 -2.90 -8.75 10.31
CA GLU A 65 -4.20 -8.24 10.74
C GLU A 65 -4.58 -6.97 9.93
N PRO A 66 -5.86 -6.77 9.57
CA PRO A 66 -6.29 -5.56 8.87
C PRO A 66 -5.90 -4.30 9.66
N THR A 67 -4.94 -3.56 9.11
CA THR A 67 -4.37 -2.35 9.70
C THR A 67 -4.24 -1.26 8.65
N THR A 68 -4.18 -0.01 9.10
CA THR A 68 -4.05 1.12 8.17
C THR A 68 -2.67 1.09 7.52
N VAL A 69 -2.61 1.37 6.23
CA VAL A 69 -1.37 1.57 5.48
C VAL A 69 -1.30 3.03 5.06
N ASP A 70 -0.22 3.70 5.42
CA ASP A 70 0.16 5.00 4.87
C ASP A 70 1.41 4.79 4.00
N ALA A 71 1.31 5.16 2.73
CA ALA A 71 2.35 4.88 1.74
C ALA A 71 2.84 6.14 1.05
N THR A 72 4.15 6.22 0.82
CA THR A 72 4.84 7.29 0.11
C THR A 72 5.45 6.75 -1.18
N ILE A 73 5.18 7.43 -2.30
CA ILE A 73 5.71 7.10 -3.62
C ILE A 73 6.87 8.06 -3.92
N LEU A 74 8.04 7.52 -4.27
CA LEU A 74 9.20 8.31 -4.70
C LEU A 74 9.37 8.24 -6.21
N ARG A 75 9.66 9.37 -6.87
CA ARG A 75 10.16 9.41 -8.26
C ARG A 75 11.66 9.10 -8.33
N SER A 76 12.38 9.53 -7.30
CA SER A 76 13.81 9.31 -7.08
C SER A 76 14.15 9.52 -5.60
N GLU A 77 15.39 9.24 -5.20
CA GLU A 77 15.84 9.40 -3.80
C GLU A 77 15.53 10.81 -3.27
N GLY A 78 14.60 10.90 -2.31
CA GLY A 78 14.19 12.16 -1.69
C GLY A 78 13.22 13.03 -2.49
N ASP A 79 12.70 12.55 -3.62
CA ASP A 79 11.69 13.24 -4.44
C ASP A 79 10.35 12.49 -4.35
N VAL A 80 9.45 13.01 -3.51
CA VAL A 80 8.12 12.43 -3.29
C VAL A 80 7.19 12.80 -4.45
N GLN A 81 6.58 11.78 -5.05
CA GLN A 81 5.55 11.94 -6.06
C GLN A 81 4.19 12.20 -5.42
N ALA A 82 3.80 11.32 -4.50
CA ALA A 82 2.50 11.34 -3.84
C ALA A 82 2.53 10.47 -2.58
N THR A 83 1.49 10.60 -1.77
CA THR A 83 1.17 9.69 -0.67
C THR A 83 -0.24 9.15 -0.87
N TRP A 84 -0.52 7.96 -0.35
CA TRP A 84 -1.86 7.37 -0.35
C TRP A 84 -2.11 6.57 0.92
N ARG A 85 -3.37 6.28 1.19
CA ARG A 85 -3.81 5.56 2.38
C ARG A 85 -4.75 4.42 2.03
N LEU A 86 -4.60 3.31 2.75
CA LEU A 86 -5.55 2.21 2.77
C LEU A 86 -5.97 1.99 4.22
N GLU A 87 -7.22 2.32 4.54
CA GLU A 87 -7.70 2.21 5.93
C GLU A 87 -8.01 0.77 6.32
N ALA A 88 -7.73 0.43 7.58
CA ALA A 88 -8.05 -0.86 8.16
C ALA A 88 -9.54 -1.25 7.97
N ASP A 89 -10.45 -0.28 8.10
CA ASP A 89 -11.88 -0.51 7.94
C ASP A 89 -12.28 -0.79 6.48
N TRP A 90 -11.53 -0.28 5.50
CA TRP A 90 -11.78 -0.59 4.09
C TRP A 90 -11.34 -2.02 3.78
N ILE A 91 -10.19 -2.45 4.30
CA ILE A 91 -9.72 -3.84 4.20
C ILE A 91 -10.76 -4.79 4.84
N ARG A 92 -11.26 -4.45 6.04
CA ARG A 92 -12.30 -5.24 6.72
C ARG A 92 -13.59 -5.28 5.91
N ALA A 93 -14.03 -4.16 5.36
CA ALA A 93 -15.23 -4.09 4.54
C ALA A 93 -15.10 -4.94 3.27
N TYR A 94 -13.95 -4.86 2.60
CA TYR A 94 -13.65 -5.64 1.40
C TYR A 94 -13.64 -7.14 1.71
N ASN A 95 -12.92 -7.57 2.76
CA ASN A 95 -12.85 -8.98 3.17
C ASN A 95 -14.21 -9.54 3.64
N ARG A 96 -15.13 -8.67 4.10
CA ARG A 96 -16.52 -9.02 4.43
C ARG A 96 -17.49 -8.92 3.24
N TYR A 97 -16.98 -8.60 2.05
CA TYR A 97 -17.76 -8.40 0.83
C TYR A 97 -18.82 -7.28 0.98
N GLU A 98 -18.54 -6.28 1.82
CA GLU A 98 -19.39 -5.10 2.02
C GLU A 98 -19.12 -4.00 0.98
N ILE A 99 -17.90 -3.98 0.43
CA ILE A 99 -17.48 -3.14 -0.69
C ILE A 99 -16.80 -4.03 -1.73
N ASP A 100 -16.87 -3.64 -3.01
CA ASP A 100 -16.21 -4.34 -4.11
C ASP A 100 -14.87 -3.71 -4.49
N ASP A 101 -14.20 -4.29 -5.49
CA ASP A 101 -12.91 -3.81 -6.00
C ASP A 101 -12.98 -2.37 -6.51
N VAL A 102 -14.11 -1.97 -7.09
CA VAL A 102 -14.29 -0.64 -7.66
C VAL A 102 -14.39 0.38 -6.55
N GLU A 103 -15.26 0.15 -5.57
CA GLU A 103 -15.43 1.05 -4.42
C GLU A 103 -14.15 1.16 -3.58
N LEU A 104 -13.43 0.05 -3.37
CA LEU A 104 -12.14 0.10 -2.67
C LEU A 104 -11.11 0.92 -3.45
N SER A 105 -11.01 0.71 -4.77
CA SER A 105 -10.08 1.44 -5.61
C SER A 105 -10.37 2.95 -5.59
N GLU A 106 -11.64 3.34 -5.71
CA GLU A 106 -12.06 4.75 -5.62
C GLU A 106 -11.63 5.39 -4.30
N ARG A 107 -11.86 4.72 -3.16
CA ARG A 107 -11.44 5.23 -1.84
C ARG A 107 -9.93 5.43 -1.72
N VAL A 108 -9.14 4.48 -2.25
CA VAL A 108 -7.68 4.60 -2.25
C VAL A 108 -7.22 5.74 -3.16
N LEU A 109 -7.78 5.86 -4.35
CA LEU A 109 -7.43 6.94 -5.29
C LEU A 109 -7.83 8.32 -4.73
N ASP A 110 -8.98 8.43 -4.10
CA ASP A 110 -9.42 9.66 -3.42
C ASP A 110 -8.53 10.05 -2.22
N SER A 111 -7.78 9.09 -1.68
CA SER A 111 -6.81 9.34 -0.61
C SER A 111 -5.44 9.82 -1.11
N ILE A 112 -5.22 9.88 -2.42
CA ILE A 112 -3.92 10.30 -2.97
C ILE A 112 -3.71 11.79 -2.71
N TYR A 113 -2.64 12.13 -2.00
CA TYR A 113 -2.17 13.50 -1.80
C TYR A 113 -0.87 13.72 -2.55
N GLU A 114 -0.81 14.77 -3.36
CA GLU A 114 0.43 15.20 -4.01
C GLU A 114 1.28 16.03 -3.04
N GLU A 115 2.58 15.73 -2.88
CA GLU A 115 3.50 16.64 -2.19
C GLU A 115 3.74 17.85 -3.10
N GLY A 116 2.92 18.88 -2.96
CA GLY A 116 3.02 20.03 -3.86
C GLY A 116 1.94 21.10 -3.79
N THR A 117 1.22 21.29 -2.69
CA THR A 117 0.45 22.55 -2.47
C THR A 117 0.43 22.95 -0.99
N ALA A 118 1.44 23.71 -0.59
CA ALA A 118 1.40 24.66 0.54
C ALA A 118 2.07 25.97 0.10
#